data_AF-A0A5S4YKV3-F1
#
_entry.id   AF-A0A5S4YKV3-F1
#
_cell.length_a   1.000
_cell.length_b   1.000
_cell.length_c   1.000
_cell.angle_alpha   90.00
_cell.angle_beta   90.00
_cell.angle_gamma   90.00
#
_symmetry.space_group_name_H-M   'P 1'
#
loop_
_entity.id
_entity.type
_entity.pdbx_description
1 polymer ?
#
loop_
_entity_poly.entity_id
_entity_poly.type
_entity_poly.pdbx_seq_one_letter_code
_entity_poly.pdbx_strand_id
1 'polypeptide(L)'
;MVDSLFRDRVRERDLDNCLVEELFSSRQFRNWFLTAVARKFDVPQIEDIRLEKSPRRLQDSRQTDVRLGWFDVDNELAACVLIENKVTSDFQPGQVESYASEVSEYRARLGTRSACAILIAPKWRLESHQSDVFDACIGIEEIIEFLQKRRDEGIEDEELDGRIAARISLLEAICGKRQGDLWTPITVPEKRSFSEEYAALAVEVVPGLTVKASSDGPKALTKTFEGLSLPDGFPKVKLKHEYGSSEAWKYANIQFTGLRTKLGLVQKSGLLEGTDFDELPSGKSLFIRGRTPGIDPRRSFGEQRGKVLEGLQQVKALADWIIANAESLKRIFTPQLEVRPAAAYLDREQGLRQALMRIYQECAEFGYRPARMLELMERRGAIGAAKYLIAHPVSDGFTRLAMEDRLDLAIESLALDEQWSDIFSEEEKTTARQRLRRQ
;
A
#
# COMPACT_ATOMS: atom_id res chain seq x y z
N MET A 1 21.90 -35.13 3.40
CA MET A 1 21.35 -34.07 2.52
C MET A 1 19.82 -33.91 2.58
N VAL A 2 19.05 -34.85 3.17
CA VAL A 2 17.57 -34.72 3.28
C VAL A 2 17.13 -34.08 4.61
N ASP A 3 17.97 -34.13 5.64
CA ASP A 3 17.65 -33.69 7.02
C ASP A 3 17.71 -32.15 7.21
N SER A 4 18.42 -31.43 6.34
CA SER A 4 18.50 -29.95 6.38
C SER A 4 17.25 -29.27 5.81
N LEU A 5 16.57 -29.90 4.85
CA LEU A 5 15.38 -29.35 4.18
C LEU A 5 14.15 -29.24 5.09
N PHE A 6 14.06 -30.04 6.15
CA PHE A 6 12.96 -29.99 7.12
C PHE A 6 13.18 -28.99 8.26
N ARG A 7 14.42 -28.57 8.52
CA ARG A 7 14.79 -27.67 9.64
C ARG A 7 14.94 -26.20 9.23
N ASP A 8 15.08 -25.91 7.94
CA ASP A 8 15.29 -24.54 7.37
C ASP A 8 14.05 -23.61 7.39
N ARG A 9 13.00 -23.95 8.13
CA ARG A 9 11.71 -23.22 8.10
C ARG A 9 11.15 -22.84 9.47
N VAL A 10 11.93 -22.94 10.55
CA VAL A 10 11.45 -22.50 11.87
C VAL A 10 11.43 -20.98 11.93
N ARG A 11 10.33 -20.41 12.44
CA ARG A 11 10.06 -18.98 12.51
C ARG A 11 9.63 -18.59 13.93
N GLU A 12 9.67 -17.29 14.22
CA GLU A 12 9.16 -16.72 15.48
C GLU A 12 7.74 -17.17 15.83
N ARG A 13 6.86 -17.31 14.83
CA ARG A 13 5.50 -17.86 15.00
C ARG A 13 5.44 -19.26 15.63
N ASP A 14 6.49 -20.06 15.48
CA ASP A 14 6.56 -21.42 16.01
C ASP A 14 6.90 -21.40 17.50
N LEU A 15 7.70 -20.41 17.94
CA LEU A 15 7.88 -20.09 19.36
C LEU A 15 6.55 -19.63 19.98
N ASP A 16 5.80 -18.74 19.32
CA ASP A 16 4.49 -18.30 19.82
C ASP A 16 3.56 -19.51 20.07
N ASN A 17 3.49 -20.43 19.10
CA ASN A 17 2.61 -21.58 19.18
C ASN A 17 3.04 -22.52 20.32
N CYS A 18 4.35 -22.74 20.47
CA CYS A 18 4.90 -23.52 21.57
C CYS A 18 4.52 -22.91 22.93
N LEU A 19 4.67 -21.59 23.06
CA LEU A 19 4.36 -20.87 24.31
C LEU A 19 2.87 -20.88 24.62
N VAL A 20 2.00 -20.60 23.64
CA VAL A 20 0.55 -20.64 23.82
C VAL A 20 0.12 -22.02 24.30
N GLU A 21 0.63 -23.08 23.68
CA GLU A 21 0.27 -24.43 24.05
C GLU A 21 0.76 -24.81 25.46
N GLU A 22 2.02 -24.51 25.80
CA GLU A 22 2.59 -24.85 27.11
C GLU A 22 2.01 -24.01 28.25
N LEU A 23 1.81 -22.70 28.05
CA LEU A 23 1.21 -21.83 29.06
C LEU A 23 -0.24 -22.22 29.34
N PHE A 24 -0.99 -22.66 28.33
CA PHE A 24 -2.36 -23.13 28.51
C PHE A 24 -2.40 -24.52 29.17
N SER A 25 -1.67 -25.48 28.58
CA SER A 25 -1.86 -26.91 28.86
C SER A 25 -1.03 -27.42 30.04
N SER A 26 0.08 -26.76 30.38
CA SER A 26 1.01 -27.24 31.40
C SER A 26 1.04 -26.29 32.61
N ARG A 27 0.36 -26.68 33.69
CA ARG A 27 0.40 -25.92 34.96
C ARG A 27 1.82 -25.84 35.53
N GLN A 28 2.63 -26.89 35.36
CA GLN A 28 4.02 -26.91 35.80
C GLN A 28 4.85 -25.86 35.04
N PHE A 29 4.71 -25.81 33.71
CA PHE A 29 5.37 -24.82 32.87
C PHE A 29 4.93 -23.40 33.23
N ARG A 30 3.62 -23.18 33.33
CA ARG A 30 3.06 -21.86 33.68
C ARG A 30 3.54 -21.38 35.04
N ASN A 31 3.58 -22.25 36.05
CA ASN A 31 4.08 -21.89 37.38
C ASN A 31 5.57 -21.50 37.32
N TRP A 32 6.40 -22.30 36.64
CA TRP A 32 7.80 -21.98 36.42
C TRP A 32 7.97 -20.65 35.70
N PHE A 33 7.24 -20.44 34.60
CA PHE A 33 7.27 -19.21 33.81
C PHE A 33 6.96 -17.97 34.64
N LEU A 34 5.94 -18.04 35.50
CA LEU A 34 5.55 -16.92 36.36
C LEU A 34 6.54 -16.63 37.49
N THR A 35 7.46 -17.56 37.82
CA THR A 35 8.52 -17.26 38.79
C THR A 35 9.46 -16.15 38.30
N ALA A 36 9.63 -16.01 36.97
CA ALA A 36 10.45 -14.95 36.36
C ALA A 36 9.94 -13.55 36.72
N VAL A 37 8.63 -13.38 36.91
CA VAL A 37 7.99 -12.08 37.20
C VAL A 37 7.48 -11.93 38.63
N ALA A 38 7.67 -12.90 39.51
CA ALA A 38 7.08 -12.91 40.86
C ALA A 38 7.42 -11.67 41.71
N ARG A 39 8.56 -11.01 41.46
CA ARG A 39 8.92 -9.75 42.15
C ARG A 39 8.10 -8.54 41.69
N LYS A 40 7.52 -8.57 40.49
CA LYS A 40 6.84 -7.43 39.84
C LYS A 40 5.35 -7.68 39.57
N PHE A 41 4.93 -8.94 39.59
CA PHE A 41 3.58 -9.38 39.27
C PHE A 41 3.01 -10.28 40.36
N ASP A 42 1.81 -9.97 40.83
CA ASP A 42 1.06 -10.79 41.77
C ASP A 42 0.09 -11.68 41.01
N VAL A 43 0.35 -12.99 40.99
CA VAL A 43 -0.50 -13.96 40.28
C VAL A 43 -1.85 -14.06 41.01
N PRO A 44 -2.98 -13.71 40.35
CA PRO A 44 -4.29 -13.80 40.99
C PRO A 44 -4.68 -15.24 41.28
N GLN A 45 -5.46 -15.46 42.34
CA GLN A 45 -6.11 -16.74 42.64
C GLN A 45 -7.40 -16.88 41.81
N ILE A 46 -7.28 -16.73 40.49
CA ILE A 46 -8.37 -16.81 39.52
C ILE A 46 -8.09 -18.01 38.61
N GLU A 47 -9.08 -18.87 38.42
CA GLU A 47 -8.95 -20.10 37.61
C GLU A 47 -9.17 -19.85 36.12
N ASP A 48 -9.98 -18.85 35.74
CA ASP A 48 -10.23 -18.51 34.35
C ASP A 48 -9.03 -17.76 33.76
N ILE A 49 -8.18 -18.54 33.10
CA ILE A 49 -6.98 -18.09 32.42
C ILE A 49 -7.20 -18.24 30.92
N ARG A 50 -6.99 -17.15 30.18
CA ARG A 50 -7.12 -17.14 28.72
C ARG A 50 -5.84 -16.66 28.06
N LEU A 51 -5.58 -17.22 26.89
CA LEU A 51 -4.47 -16.86 26.04
C LEU A 51 -4.97 -16.23 24.75
N GLU A 52 -4.40 -15.09 24.42
CA GLU A 52 -4.65 -14.42 23.15
C GLU A 52 -3.34 -14.34 22.37
N LYS A 53 -3.37 -14.84 21.14
CA LYS A 53 -2.24 -14.70 20.21
C LYS A 53 -2.46 -13.45 19.37
N SER A 54 -1.42 -12.63 19.24
CA SER A 54 -1.44 -11.39 18.46
C SER A 54 -2.57 -10.40 18.84
N PRO A 55 -2.87 -10.14 20.13
CA PRO A 55 -3.82 -9.10 20.51
C PRO A 55 -3.47 -7.76 19.88
N ARG A 56 -4.50 -7.02 19.44
CA ARG A 56 -4.33 -5.63 19.02
C ARG A 56 -3.94 -4.79 20.23
N ARG A 57 -2.93 -3.95 20.09
CA ARG A 57 -2.56 -3.00 21.14
C ARG A 57 -3.62 -1.92 21.29
N LEU A 58 -3.68 -1.31 22.47
CA LEU A 58 -4.64 -0.26 22.82
C LEU A 58 -4.40 1.03 22.01
N GLN A 59 -3.15 1.34 21.67
CA GLN A 59 -2.74 2.65 21.11
C GLN A 59 -2.26 2.63 19.65
N ASP A 60 -1.99 1.47 19.05
CA ASP A 60 -1.53 1.35 17.65
C ASP A 60 -2.10 0.07 17.00
N SER A 61 -2.11 0.07 15.66
CA SER A 61 -2.33 -1.06 14.76
C SER A 61 -1.34 -2.24 14.92
N ARG A 62 -0.29 -2.09 15.74
CA ARG A 62 0.69 -3.14 16.04
C ARG A 62 0.11 -4.18 17.01
N GLN A 63 0.73 -5.36 17.03
CA GLN A 63 0.29 -6.51 17.82
C GLN A 63 1.36 -6.90 18.85
N THR A 64 0.94 -7.40 19.99
CA THR A 64 1.82 -8.07 20.98
C THR A 64 1.76 -9.56 20.71
N ASP A 65 2.88 -10.29 20.79
CA ASP A 65 2.91 -11.66 20.27
C ASP A 65 1.96 -12.60 21.00
N VAL A 66 2.00 -12.60 22.34
CA VAL A 66 1.11 -13.41 23.18
C VAL A 66 0.70 -12.62 24.43
N ARG A 67 -0.58 -12.74 24.84
CA ARG A 67 -1.07 -12.27 26.14
C ARG A 67 -1.68 -13.40 26.93
N LEU A 68 -1.20 -13.56 28.17
CA LEU A 68 -1.82 -14.41 29.18
C LEU A 68 -2.68 -13.52 30.10
N GLY A 69 -3.96 -13.81 30.26
CA GLY A 69 -4.89 -12.99 31.04
C GLY A 69 -5.70 -13.81 32.05
N TRP A 70 -6.02 -13.19 33.18
CA TRP A 70 -6.92 -13.72 34.21
C TRP A 70 -8.22 -12.95 34.18
N PHE A 71 -9.35 -13.66 34.19
CA PHE A 71 -10.68 -13.07 34.08
C PHE A 71 -11.50 -13.33 35.34
N ASP A 72 -12.10 -12.28 35.90
CA ASP A 72 -12.93 -12.41 37.08
C ASP A 72 -14.31 -13.02 36.76
N VAL A 73 -15.16 -13.11 37.80
CA VAL A 73 -16.51 -13.67 37.69
C VAL A 73 -17.44 -12.89 36.75
N ASP A 74 -17.13 -11.61 36.50
CA ASP A 74 -17.87 -10.74 35.59
C ASP A 74 -17.28 -10.77 34.17
N ASN A 75 -16.34 -11.68 33.91
CA ASN A 75 -15.66 -11.84 32.62
C ASN A 75 -14.78 -10.64 32.24
N GLU A 76 -14.35 -9.84 33.23
CA GLU A 76 -13.46 -8.70 33.04
C GLU A 76 -12.00 -9.10 33.30
N LEU A 77 -11.08 -8.47 32.55
CA LEU A 77 -9.65 -8.76 32.69
C LEU A 77 -9.15 -8.21 34.03
N ALA A 78 -8.74 -9.08 34.94
CA ALA A 78 -8.23 -8.73 36.27
C ALA A 78 -6.71 -8.57 36.32
N ALA A 79 -5.97 -9.36 35.53
CA ALA A 79 -4.51 -9.26 35.42
C ALA A 79 -4.03 -9.77 34.06
N CYS A 80 -2.83 -9.35 33.63
CA CYS A 80 -2.23 -9.90 32.42
C CYS A 80 -0.70 -9.91 32.41
N VAL A 81 -0.15 -10.85 31.64
CA VAL A 81 1.25 -10.87 31.24
C VAL A 81 1.32 -10.67 29.73
N LEU A 82 2.03 -9.63 29.30
CA LEU A 82 2.35 -9.36 27.91
C LEU A 82 3.66 -10.06 27.57
N ILE A 83 3.68 -10.86 26.53
CA ILE A 83 4.84 -11.65 26.13
C ILE A 83 5.25 -11.19 24.74
N GLU A 84 6.51 -10.77 24.63
CA GLU A 84 7.15 -10.41 23.39
C GLU A 84 8.23 -11.42 23.04
N ASN A 85 8.19 -11.94 21.82
CA ASN A 85 9.18 -12.86 21.30
C ASN A 85 10.12 -12.10 20.36
N LYS A 86 11.43 -12.32 20.49
CA LYS A 86 12.45 -11.73 19.61
C LYS A 86 13.53 -12.74 19.25
N VAL A 87 13.33 -13.43 18.13
CA VAL A 87 14.30 -14.43 17.64
C VAL A 87 15.31 -13.79 16.68
N THR A 88 14.83 -13.20 15.57
CA THR A 88 15.68 -12.80 14.43
C THR A 88 15.69 -11.30 14.15
N SER A 89 14.60 -10.57 14.40
CA SER A 89 14.53 -9.12 14.12
C SER A 89 14.83 -8.29 15.36
N ASP A 90 15.65 -7.24 15.23
CA ASP A 90 15.83 -6.26 16.31
C ASP A 90 14.55 -5.42 16.52
N PHE A 91 14.48 -4.70 17.63
CA PHE A 91 13.39 -3.75 17.86
C PHE A 91 13.45 -2.62 16.83
N GLN A 92 12.32 -2.33 16.20
CA GLN A 92 12.21 -1.13 15.36
C GLN A 92 12.24 0.13 16.23
N PRO A 93 12.71 1.28 15.72
CA PRO A 93 12.71 2.54 16.46
C PRO A 93 11.31 2.87 17.01
N GLY A 94 11.21 3.21 18.31
CA GLY A 94 9.94 3.51 18.98
C GLY A 94 9.16 2.28 19.47
N GLN A 95 9.60 1.06 19.16
CA GLN A 95 8.89 -0.17 19.55
C GLN A 95 9.00 -0.43 21.06
N VAL A 96 10.16 -0.15 21.65
CA VAL A 96 10.42 -0.31 23.09
C VAL A 96 9.57 0.66 23.91
N GLU A 97 9.51 1.93 23.49
CA GLU A 97 8.69 2.97 24.12
C GLU A 97 7.20 2.64 24.03
N SER A 98 6.77 2.03 22.92
CA SER A 98 5.39 1.56 22.74
C SER A 98 5.02 0.45 23.73
N TYR A 99 5.90 -0.51 23.99
CA TYR A 99 5.66 -1.54 25.02
C TYR A 99 5.61 -0.93 26.42
N ALA A 100 6.51 0.00 26.73
CA ALA A 100 6.52 0.66 28.03
C ALA A 100 5.20 1.41 28.29
N SER A 101 4.68 2.08 27.26
CA SER A 101 3.39 2.77 27.34
C SER A 101 2.24 1.79 27.55
N GLU A 102 2.20 0.70 26.78
CA GLU A 102 1.14 -0.32 26.88
C GLU A 102 1.09 -0.98 28.26
N VAL A 103 2.25 -1.40 28.79
CA VAL A 103 2.35 -1.98 30.14
C VAL A 103 1.89 -0.97 31.19
N SER A 104 2.27 0.30 31.04
CA SER A 104 1.87 1.37 31.96
C SER A 104 0.36 1.60 31.96
N GLU A 105 -0.30 1.49 30.81
CA GLU A 105 -1.75 1.63 30.69
C GLU A 105 -2.48 0.46 31.36
N TYR A 106 -2.02 -0.78 31.13
CA TYR A 106 -2.57 -1.95 31.84
C TYR A 106 -2.37 -1.85 33.35
N ARG A 107 -1.22 -1.36 33.83
CA ARG A 107 -0.98 -1.12 35.26
C ARG A 107 -1.89 -0.05 35.83
N ALA A 108 -2.14 1.03 35.08
CA ALA A 108 -3.07 2.07 35.50
C ALA A 108 -4.51 1.56 35.61
N ARG A 109 -4.90 0.65 34.71
CA ARG A 109 -6.25 0.08 34.68
C ARG A 109 -6.48 -1.07 35.66
N LEU A 110 -5.51 -1.97 35.81
CA LEU A 110 -5.63 -3.24 36.54
C LEU A 110 -4.93 -3.23 37.91
N GLY A 111 -4.05 -2.27 38.14
CA GLY A 111 -3.17 -2.19 39.30
C GLY A 111 -1.70 -2.42 38.96
N THR A 112 -0.80 -1.76 39.70
CA THR A 112 0.64 -1.72 39.41
C THR A 112 1.31 -3.10 39.36
N ARG A 113 0.80 -4.07 40.13
CA ARG A 113 1.32 -5.45 40.19
C ARG A 113 0.44 -6.46 39.47
N SER A 114 -0.58 -6.00 38.74
CA SER A 114 -1.52 -6.83 37.99
C SER A 114 -1.21 -6.86 36.49
N ALA A 115 -0.13 -6.21 36.06
CA ALA A 115 0.34 -6.24 34.68
C ALA A 115 1.88 -6.19 34.59
N CYS A 116 2.45 -7.07 33.77
CA CYS A 116 3.88 -7.10 33.49
C CYS A 116 4.18 -7.48 32.03
N ALA A 117 5.39 -7.17 31.59
CA ALA A 117 5.91 -7.60 30.29
C ALA A 117 7.14 -8.51 30.43
N ILE A 118 7.17 -9.54 29.58
CA ILE A 118 8.28 -10.50 29.51
C ILE A 118 8.82 -10.51 28.08
N LEU A 119 10.13 -10.39 27.95
CA LEU A 119 10.83 -10.63 26.68
C LEU A 119 11.34 -12.07 26.63
N ILE A 120 11.07 -12.77 25.54
CA ILE A 120 11.61 -14.10 25.26
C ILE A 120 12.48 -14.02 24.01
N ALA A 121 13.75 -14.38 24.16
CA ALA A 121 14.73 -14.34 23.07
C ALA A 121 15.84 -15.36 23.34
N PRO A 122 16.66 -15.73 22.34
CA PRO A 122 17.90 -16.45 22.60
C PRO A 122 18.80 -15.70 23.60
N LYS A 123 19.50 -16.43 24.49
CA LYS A 123 20.37 -15.84 25.53
C LYS A 123 21.35 -14.80 24.98
N TRP A 124 21.99 -15.07 23.84
CA TRP A 124 22.93 -14.15 23.19
C TRP A 124 22.30 -12.80 22.78
N ARG A 125 20.98 -12.76 22.54
CA ARG A 125 20.26 -11.52 22.25
C ARG A 125 19.89 -10.75 23.50
N LEU A 126 19.53 -11.44 24.58
CA LEU A 126 19.19 -10.79 25.84
C LEU A 126 20.38 -9.98 26.39
N GLU A 127 21.61 -10.46 26.18
CA GLU A 127 22.83 -9.73 26.56
C GLU A 127 23.01 -8.41 25.78
N SER A 128 22.52 -8.34 24.55
CA SER A 128 22.61 -7.17 23.67
C SER A 128 21.45 -6.18 23.81
N HIS A 129 20.36 -6.57 24.49
CA HIS A 129 19.10 -5.82 24.56
C HIS A 129 18.57 -5.76 26.01
N GLN A 130 19.39 -5.27 26.94
CA GLN A 130 18.88 -4.88 28.26
C GLN A 130 18.08 -3.58 28.13
N SER A 131 16.76 -3.72 28.07
CA SER A 131 15.82 -2.60 28.15
C SER A 131 15.07 -2.67 29.47
N ASP A 132 15.03 -1.55 30.21
CA ASP A 132 14.29 -1.40 31.47
C ASP A 132 12.76 -1.54 31.32
N VAL A 133 12.27 -1.75 30.09
CA VAL A 133 10.84 -1.87 29.77
C VAL A 133 10.25 -3.22 30.15
N PHE A 134 11.02 -4.29 30.06
CA PHE A 134 10.56 -5.64 30.39
C PHE A 134 10.81 -5.95 31.86
N ASP A 135 9.81 -6.49 32.55
CA ASP A 135 9.91 -6.85 33.96
C ASP A 135 10.74 -8.12 34.19
N ALA A 136 10.84 -8.96 33.16
CA ALA A 136 11.70 -10.12 33.12
C ALA A 136 12.10 -10.45 31.68
N CYS A 137 13.21 -11.17 31.55
CA CYS A 137 13.64 -11.78 30.31
C CYS A 137 13.79 -13.28 30.53
N ILE A 138 13.38 -14.10 29.57
CA ILE A 138 13.54 -15.56 29.60
C ILE A 138 14.25 -16.00 28.33
N GLY A 139 15.39 -16.67 28.49
CA GLY A 139 16.10 -17.31 27.40
C GLY A 139 15.30 -18.46 26.81
N ILE A 140 15.29 -18.59 25.48
CA ILE A 140 14.72 -19.80 24.82
C ILE A 140 15.45 -21.06 25.31
N GLU A 141 16.74 -20.94 25.60
CA GLU A 141 17.55 -21.99 26.20
C GLU A 141 17.03 -22.41 27.60
N GLU A 142 16.49 -21.49 28.40
CA GLU A 142 15.91 -21.82 29.71
C GLU A 142 14.60 -22.61 29.56
N ILE A 143 13.81 -22.31 28.52
CA ILE A 143 12.61 -23.09 28.15
C ILE A 143 13.03 -24.51 27.74
N ILE A 144 14.08 -24.65 26.93
CA ILE A 144 14.64 -25.95 26.54
C ILE A 144 15.09 -26.73 27.77
N GLU A 145 15.85 -26.10 28.67
CA GLU A 145 16.33 -26.71 29.91
C GLU A 145 15.17 -27.20 30.79
N PHE A 146 14.11 -26.40 30.94
CA PHE A 146 12.90 -26.80 31.67
C PHE A 146 12.23 -28.04 31.04
N LEU A 147 12.02 -28.01 29.72
CA LEU A 147 11.37 -29.11 29.00
C LEU A 147 12.21 -30.38 29.05
N GLN A 148 13.52 -30.28 28.90
CA GLN A 148 14.43 -31.42 28.98
C GLN A 148 14.43 -32.03 30.39
N LYS A 149 14.48 -31.19 31.43
CA LYS A 149 14.40 -31.66 32.82
C LYS A 149 13.10 -32.44 33.08
N ARG A 150 11.97 -31.97 32.54
CA ARG A 150 10.69 -32.66 32.66
C ARG A 150 10.70 -34.03 32.00
N ARG A 151 11.41 -34.20 30.88
CA ARG A 151 11.61 -35.51 30.24
C ARG A 151 12.52 -36.40 31.09
N ASP A 152 13.60 -35.84 31.62
CA ASP A 152 14.58 -36.56 32.45
C ASP A 152 13.97 -37.03 33.79
N GLU A 153 13.01 -36.28 34.34
CA GLU A 153 12.22 -36.65 35.52
C GLU A 153 11.25 -37.83 35.25
N GLY A 154 11.05 -38.22 33.99
CA GLY A 154 10.24 -39.34 33.56
C GLY A 154 8.80 -38.95 33.24
N ILE A 155 8.42 -39.10 31.97
CA ILE A 155 7.04 -38.92 31.48
C ILE A 155 6.47 -40.28 31.12
N GLU A 156 5.41 -40.71 31.82
CA GLU A 156 4.79 -42.03 31.61
C GLU A 156 4.08 -42.13 30.24
N ASP A 157 3.57 -41.02 29.73
CA ASP A 157 2.85 -40.95 28.45
C ASP A 157 3.84 -40.75 27.29
N GLU A 158 3.96 -41.76 26.44
CA GLU A 158 4.86 -41.76 25.26
C GLU A 158 4.50 -40.66 24.24
N GLU A 159 3.22 -40.33 24.07
CA GLU A 159 2.79 -39.26 23.15
C GLU A 159 3.25 -37.89 23.70
N LEU A 160 3.05 -37.68 24.99
CA LEU A 160 3.46 -36.45 25.65
C LEU A 160 4.99 -36.28 25.62
N ASP A 161 5.75 -37.35 25.89
CA ASP A 161 7.21 -37.30 25.78
C ASP A 161 7.66 -36.95 24.35
N GLY A 162 7.06 -37.60 23.35
CA GLY A 162 7.33 -37.33 21.94
C GLY A 162 7.03 -35.88 21.53
N ARG A 163 5.92 -35.31 22.02
CA ARG A 163 5.57 -33.90 21.78
C ARG A 163 6.57 -32.94 22.41
N ILE A 164 7.01 -33.21 23.64
CA ILE A 164 8.02 -32.37 24.30
C ILE A 164 9.37 -32.49 23.57
N ALA A 165 9.77 -33.70 23.14
CA ALA A 165 10.98 -33.90 22.34
C ALA A 165 10.95 -33.10 21.02
N ALA A 166 9.80 -33.08 20.34
CA ALA A 166 9.59 -32.30 19.13
C ALA A 166 9.70 -30.78 19.39
N ARG A 167 9.12 -30.29 20.49
CA ARG A 167 9.24 -28.88 20.90
C ARG A 167 10.68 -28.49 21.21
N ILE A 168 11.40 -29.31 21.97
CA ILE A 168 12.83 -29.08 22.26
C ILE A 168 13.61 -28.95 20.95
N SER A 169 13.43 -29.89 20.02
CA SER A 169 14.11 -29.88 18.72
C SER A 169 13.80 -28.61 17.91
N LEU A 170 12.56 -28.10 18.01
CA LEU A 170 12.14 -26.86 17.35
C LEU A 170 12.81 -25.64 17.99
N LEU A 171 12.80 -25.54 19.32
CA LEU A 171 13.41 -24.43 20.05
C LEU A 171 14.95 -24.40 19.86
N GLU A 172 15.59 -25.57 19.83
CA GLU A 172 17.02 -25.72 19.51
C GLU A 172 17.35 -25.17 18.11
N ALA A 173 16.50 -25.47 17.13
CA ALA A 173 16.64 -24.93 15.78
C ALA A 173 16.46 -23.40 15.76
N ILE A 174 15.57 -22.83 16.58
CA ILE A 174 15.40 -21.38 16.76
C ILE A 174 16.67 -20.73 17.33
N CYS A 175 17.32 -21.37 18.30
CA CYS A 175 18.58 -20.91 18.90
C CYS A 175 19.83 -21.16 18.04
N GLY A 176 19.71 -21.86 16.90
CA GLY A 176 20.83 -22.20 16.04
C GLY A 176 21.78 -23.27 16.60
N LYS A 177 21.35 -24.07 17.59
CA LYS A 177 22.17 -25.14 18.18
C LYS A 177 21.59 -26.52 17.89
N ARG A 178 22.36 -27.35 17.18
CA ARG A 178 22.84 -28.63 17.75
C ARG A 178 24.26 -28.91 17.26
N GLN A 179 25.18 -28.98 18.23
CA GLN A 179 26.55 -29.44 18.08
C GLN A 179 26.58 -30.90 17.61
N GLY A 180 27.42 -31.16 16.60
CA GLY A 180 27.70 -32.46 16.02
C GLY A 180 28.60 -32.28 14.79
N ASP A 181 29.86 -31.95 15.07
CA ASP A 181 31.04 -31.78 14.21
C ASP A 181 30.92 -31.01 12.89
N LEU A 182 31.43 -29.77 12.98
CA LEU A 182 31.83 -28.85 11.92
C LEU A 182 30.70 -28.28 11.05
N TRP A 183 30.23 -27.10 11.46
CA TRP A 183 29.68 -26.14 10.53
C TRP A 183 30.45 -24.82 10.57
N THR A 184 31.17 -24.57 9.48
CA THR A 184 31.69 -23.27 9.09
C THR A 184 30.49 -22.35 8.86
N PRO A 185 30.46 -21.13 9.41
CA PRO A 185 29.35 -20.21 9.18
C PRO A 185 29.23 -19.95 7.68
N ILE A 186 28.25 -20.57 7.03
CA ILE A 186 27.66 -19.96 5.84
C ILE A 186 26.65 -19.00 6.40
N THR A 187 27.10 -17.79 6.70
CA THR A 187 26.24 -16.63 6.89
C THR A 187 25.27 -16.59 5.71
N VAL A 188 24.10 -17.21 5.87
CA VAL A 188 22.95 -16.92 5.02
C VAL A 188 22.41 -15.64 5.64
N PRO A 189 22.56 -14.49 4.95
CA PRO A 189 22.11 -13.21 5.46
C PRO A 189 20.64 -13.33 5.86
N GLU A 190 20.26 -12.63 6.93
CA GLU A 190 18.88 -12.43 7.38
C GLU A 190 17.93 -12.45 6.18
N LYS A 191 16.84 -13.23 6.27
CA LYS A 191 15.75 -13.14 5.29
C LYS A 191 15.13 -11.74 5.41
N ARG A 192 15.76 -10.77 4.76
CA ARG A 192 15.16 -9.50 4.37
C ARG A 192 13.80 -9.82 3.77
N SER A 193 12.79 -9.05 4.11
CA SER A 193 11.47 -9.28 3.49
C SER A 193 11.63 -9.20 1.96
N PHE A 194 10.83 -9.93 1.18
CA PHE A 194 10.90 -9.84 -0.29
C PHE A 194 10.88 -8.37 -0.76
N SER A 195 10.16 -7.51 -0.02
CA SER A 195 10.12 -6.07 -0.28
C SER A 195 11.44 -5.35 0.00
N GLU A 196 12.16 -5.70 1.06
CA GLU A 196 13.50 -5.16 1.36
C GLU A 196 14.55 -5.64 0.36
N GLU A 197 14.54 -6.93 0.03
CA GLU A 197 15.45 -7.47 -1.00
C GLU A 197 15.19 -6.83 -2.36
N TYR A 198 13.90 -6.69 -2.72
CA TYR A 198 13.49 -5.98 -3.92
C TYR A 198 13.93 -4.51 -3.89
N ALA A 199 13.73 -3.80 -2.77
CA ALA A 199 14.10 -2.39 -2.66
C ALA A 199 15.63 -2.21 -2.71
N ALA A 200 16.39 -3.09 -2.08
CA ALA A 200 17.85 -3.09 -2.14
C ALA A 200 18.34 -3.30 -3.58
N LEU A 201 17.82 -4.32 -4.28
CA LEU A 201 18.17 -4.55 -5.68
C LEU A 201 17.71 -3.40 -6.59
N ALA A 202 16.57 -2.78 -6.29
CA ALA A 202 16.08 -1.63 -7.05
C ALA A 202 17.03 -0.43 -6.98
N VAL A 203 17.61 -0.15 -5.81
CA VAL A 203 18.61 0.92 -5.64
C VAL A 203 19.87 0.64 -6.47
N GLU A 204 20.28 -0.62 -6.56
CA GLU A 204 21.43 -1.04 -7.37
C GLU A 204 21.16 -0.92 -8.89
N VAL A 205 19.99 -1.35 -9.35
CA VAL A 205 19.66 -1.45 -10.78
C VAL A 205 19.17 -0.13 -11.36
N VAL A 206 18.44 0.66 -10.58
CA VAL A 206 17.80 1.92 -11.02
C VAL A 206 18.24 3.07 -10.12
N PRO A 207 19.53 3.46 -10.19
CA PRO A 207 20.08 4.48 -9.29
C PRO A 207 19.33 5.81 -9.47
N GLY A 208 19.02 6.47 -8.35
CA GLY A 208 18.26 7.73 -8.32
C GLY A 208 16.76 7.55 -8.12
N LEU A 209 16.23 6.33 -8.20
CA LEU A 209 14.85 6.02 -7.82
C LEU A 209 14.79 5.24 -6.51
N THR A 210 13.73 5.48 -5.75
CA THR A 210 13.45 4.75 -4.50
C THR A 210 12.09 4.06 -4.58
N VAL A 211 11.98 2.88 -3.98
CA VAL A 211 10.72 2.16 -3.89
C VAL A 211 9.89 2.73 -2.74
N LYS A 212 8.72 3.25 -3.04
CA LYS A 212 7.78 3.76 -2.03
C LYS A 212 7.31 2.60 -1.13
N ALA A 213 7.29 2.84 0.18
CA ALA A 213 6.67 1.93 1.13
C ALA A 213 5.19 1.69 0.76
N SER A 214 4.78 0.42 0.72
CA SER A 214 3.40 0.06 0.41
C SER A 214 2.56 0.02 1.67
N SER A 215 1.34 0.57 1.60
CA SER A 215 0.32 0.46 2.65
C SER A 215 -0.27 -0.96 2.77
N ASP A 216 -0.15 -1.78 1.72
CA ASP A 216 -0.77 -3.11 1.65
C ASP A 216 0.14 -4.22 2.21
N GLY A 217 1.25 -3.83 2.86
CA GLY A 217 2.18 -4.72 3.54
C GLY A 217 2.88 -5.72 2.60
N PRO A 218 3.25 -6.92 3.08
CA PRO A 218 4.06 -7.89 2.34
C PRO A 218 3.34 -8.54 1.15
N LYS A 219 2.04 -8.31 0.98
CA LYS A 219 1.21 -8.86 -0.10
C LYS A 219 1.07 -7.92 -1.30
N ALA A 220 1.68 -6.74 -1.25
CA ALA A 220 1.55 -5.74 -2.31
C ALA A 220 1.99 -6.32 -3.65
N LEU A 221 1.06 -6.37 -4.61
CA LEU A 221 1.31 -6.79 -5.99
C LEU A 221 1.84 -5.67 -6.88
N THR A 222 2.06 -4.48 -6.33
CA THR A 222 2.54 -3.33 -7.10
C THR A 222 3.55 -2.57 -6.27
N LYS A 223 4.71 -2.26 -6.86
CA LYS A 223 5.68 -1.32 -6.31
C LYS A 223 5.62 -0.03 -7.09
N THR A 224 5.63 1.09 -6.37
CA THR A 224 5.67 2.43 -6.95
C THR A 224 7.04 3.03 -6.70
N PHE A 225 7.58 3.72 -7.70
CA PHE A 225 8.89 4.36 -7.62
C PHE A 225 8.73 5.87 -7.46
N GLU A 226 9.60 6.45 -6.65
CA GLU A 226 9.75 7.90 -6.41
C GLU A 226 11.17 8.34 -6.79
N GLY A 227 11.38 9.65 -6.91
CA GLY A 227 12.70 10.23 -7.28
C GLY A 227 12.89 10.51 -8.78
N LEU A 228 11.88 10.24 -9.61
CA LEU A 228 11.96 10.52 -11.05
C LEU A 228 12.03 12.03 -11.30
N SER A 229 13.18 12.51 -11.79
CA SER A 229 13.41 13.92 -12.11
C SER A 229 12.89 14.25 -13.51
N LEU A 230 11.89 15.12 -13.59
CA LEU A 230 11.26 15.56 -14.83
C LEU A 230 11.18 17.09 -14.86
N PRO A 231 11.11 17.71 -16.06
CA PRO A 231 11.07 19.16 -16.20
C PRO A 231 9.89 19.81 -15.45
N ASP A 232 10.07 21.06 -15.04
CA ASP A 232 9.01 21.82 -14.38
C ASP A 232 7.74 21.89 -15.23
N GLY A 233 6.58 21.74 -14.59
CA GLY A 233 5.28 21.72 -15.26
C GLY A 233 5.00 20.46 -16.09
N PHE A 234 5.82 19.41 -15.96
CA PHE A 234 5.54 18.12 -16.56
C PHE A 234 4.32 17.44 -15.88
N PRO A 235 3.44 16.75 -16.64
CA PRO A 235 2.25 16.12 -16.07
C PRO A 235 2.56 15.13 -14.94
N LYS A 236 1.63 15.01 -13.98
CA LYS A 236 1.76 14.06 -12.87
C LYS A 236 1.80 12.63 -13.38
N VAL A 237 2.90 11.94 -13.07
CA VAL A 237 3.21 10.59 -13.51
C VAL A 237 3.46 9.67 -12.31
N LYS A 238 3.14 8.39 -12.46
CA LYS A 238 3.55 7.33 -11.53
C LYS A 238 4.30 6.24 -12.29
N LEU A 239 5.52 5.94 -11.87
CA LEU A 239 6.28 4.78 -12.33
C LEU A 239 6.02 3.61 -11.38
N LYS A 240 5.65 2.46 -11.94
CA LYS A 240 5.23 1.28 -11.19
C LYS A 240 5.80 0.00 -11.78
N HIS A 241 5.96 -1.01 -10.94
CA HIS A 241 6.17 -2.39 -11.36
C HIS A 241 5.06 -3.26 -10.76
N GLU A 242 4.29 -3.92 -11.61
CA GLU A 242 3.19 -4.79 -11.24
C GLU A 242 3.63 -6.26 -11.26
N TYR A 243 3.22 -6.98 -10.23
CA TYR A 243 3.54 -8.37 -9.96
C TYR A 243 2.40 -9.29 -10.42
N GLY A 244 2.77 -10.53 -10.74
CA GLY A 244 1.86 -11.58 -11.17
C GLY A 244 1.91 -12.69 -10.14
N SER A 245 0.89 -12.76 -9.28
CA SER A 245 0.87 -13.79 -8.24
C SER A 245 0.73 -15.21 -8.80
N SER A 246 0.16 -15.34 -10.00
CA SER A 246 0.04 -16.61 -10.73
C SER A 246 0.21 -16.47 -12.24
N GLU A 247 0.29 -15.23 -12.75
CA GLU A 247 0.43 -14.93 -14.15
C GLU A 247 1.89 -15.04 -14.61
N ALA A 248 2.13 -15.58 -15.81
CA ALA A 248 3.47 -15.76 -16.35
C ALA A 248 4.22 -14.45 -16.63
N TRP A 249 3.48 -13.37 -16.88
CA TRP A 249 4.01 -12.05 -17.22
C TRP A 249 3.09 -10.94 -16.70
N LYS A 250 3.68 -9.76 -16.46
CA LYS A 250 3.04 -8.51 -16.07
C LYS A 250 3.77 -7.33 -16.72
N TYR A 251 3.76 -6.16 -16.07
CA TYR A 251 4.23 -4.92 -16.66
C TYR A 251 4.98 -4.05 -15.66
N ALA A 252 6.00 -3.36 -16.16
CA ALA A 252 6.43 -2.07 -15.65
C ALA A 252 5.62 -0.99 -16.37
N ASN A 253 5.13 0.00 -15.63
CA ASN A 253 4.14 0.97 -16.11
C ASN A 253 4.55 2.39 -15.78
N ILE A 254 4.43 3.28 -16.76
CA ILE A 254 4.32 4.72 -16.58
C ILE A 254 2.84 5.09 -16.73
N GLN A 255 2.25 5.61 -15.65
CA GLN A 255 0.86 6.06 -15.64
C GLN A 255 0.79 7.58 -15.70
N PHE A 256 0.20 8.10 -16.78
CA PHE A 256 -0.17 9.51 -16.95
C PHE A 256 -1.64 9.72 -16.60
N THR A 257 -1.93 10.41 -15.49
CA THR A 257 -3.30 10.61 -15.02
C THR A 257 -4.01 11.67 -15.86
N GLY A 258 -5.20 11.37 -16.40
CA GLY A 258 -6.02 12.34 -17.12
C GLY A 258 -5.63 12.59 -18.59
N LEU A 259 -4.62 11.87 -19.11
CA LEU A 259 -4.08 12.09 -20.46
C LEU A 259 -4.52 11.05 -21.49
N ARG A 260 -5.61 10.30 -21.25
CA ARG A 260 -6.12 9.29 -22.20
C ARG A 260 -6.31 9.84 -23.61
N THR A 261 -6.82 11.06 -23.76
CA THR A 261 -7.09 11.69 -25.07
C THR A 261 -5.82 12.01 -25.86
N LYS A 262 -4.64 12.00 -25.22
CA LYS A 262 -3.35 12.26 -25.85
C LYS A 262 -2.69 11.02 -26.44
N LEU A 263 -3.28 9.82 -26.27
CA LEU A 263 -2.78 8.55 -26.79
C LEU A 263 -2.41 8.64 -28.28
N GLY A 264 -3.32 9.13 -29.12
CA GLY A 264 -3.10 9.22 -30.57
C GLY A 264 -1.98 10.19 -30.95
N LEU A 265 -1.69 11.20 -30.13
CA LEU A 265 -0.56 12.11 -30.36
C LEU A 265 0.77 11.45 -30.01
N VAL A 266 0.81 10.65 -28.93
CA VAL A 266 1.99 9.86 -28.58
C VAL A 266 2.28 8.82 -29.67
N GLN A 267 1.27 8.12 -30.18
CA GLN A 267 1.44 7.17 -31.28
C GLN A 267 2.01 7.82 -32.54
N LYS A 268 1.47 8.98 -32.94
CA LYS A 268 1.94 9.73 -34.12
C LYS A 268 3.31 10.37 -33.94
N SER A 269 3.79 10.50 -32.71
CA SER A 269 5.07 11.15 -32.43
C SER A 269 6.30 10.30 -32.77
N GLY A 270 6.11 8.99 -32.99
CA GLY A 270 7.21 8.05 -33.23
C GLY A 270 8.07 7.75 -32.01
N LEU A 271 7.75 8.31 -30.83
CA LEU A 271 8.58 8.17 -29.61
C LEU A 271 8.69 6.73 -29.08
N LEU A 272 7.81 5.84 -29.51
CA LEU A 272 7.81 4.42 -29.14
C LEU A 272 8.43 3.53 -30.24
N GLU A 273 8.73 4.09 -31.43
CA GLU A 273 9.31 3.32 -32.52
C GLU A 273 10.70 2.80 -32.14
N GLY A 274 10.92 1.50 -32.34
CA GLY A 274 12.17 0.85 -31.95
C GLY A 274 12.32 0.57 -30.45
N THR A 275 11.27 0.78 -29.66
CA THR A 275 11.22 0.38 -28.24
C THR A 275 10.37 -0.87 -28.03
N ASP A 276 10.62 -1.60 -26.95
CA ASP A 276 9.80 -2.75 -26.52
C ASP A 276 8.59 -2.31 -25.65
N PHE A 277 8.15 -1.06 -25.78
CA PHE A 277 7.06 -0.50 -24.99
C PHE A 277 5.76 -0.45 -25.77
N ASP A 278 4.68 -0.85 -25.09
CA ASP A 278 3.32 -0.74 -25.60
C ASP A 278 2.60 0.44 -24.94
N GLU A 279 1.64 1.01 -25.64
CA GLU A 279 0.68 1.97 -25.12
C GLU A 279 -0.70 1.34 -24.90
N LEU A 280 -1.34 1.63 -23.76
CA LEU A 280 -2.75 1.31 -23.54
C LEU A 280 -3.54 2.47 -22.93
N PRO A 281 -4.78 2.71 -23.40
CA PRO A 281 -5.74 3.48 -22.65
C PRO A 281 -6.37 2.62 -21.53
N SER A 282 -6.46 3.16 -20.31
CA SER A 282 -7.29 2.55 -19.26
C SER A 282 -7.93 3.63 -18.38
N GLY A 283 -9.27 3.59 -18.29
CA GLY A 283 -10.07 4.59 -17.59
C GLY A 283 -9.86 6.01 -18.15
N LYS A 284 -9.38 6.94 -17.32
CA LYS A 284 -8.99 8.31 -17.71
C LYS A 284 -7.48 8.47 -17.90
N SER A 285 -6.69 7.41 -17.74
CA SER A 285 -5.22 7.46 -17.77
C SER A 285 -4.67 6.91 -19.08
N LEU A 286 -3.47 7.39 -19.43
CA LEU A 286 -2.63 6.84 -20.49
C LEU A 286 -1.51 6.03 -19.82
N PHE A 287 -1.26 4.82 -20.31
CA PHE A 287 -0.18 3.94 -19.85
C PHE A 287 0.83 3.70 -20.95
N ILE A 288 2.11 3.87 -20.64
CA ILE A 288 3.24 3.34 -21.42
C ILE A 288 3.85 2.23 -20.59
N ARG A 289 4.01 1.04 -21.18
CA ARG A 289 4.33 -0.15 -20.41
C ARG A 289 5.31 -1.07 -21.12
N GLY A 290 6.20 -1.65 -20.35
CA GLY A 290 7.10 -2.71 -20.79
C GLY A 290 6.71 -4.02 -20.15
N ARG A 291 6.74 -5.11 -20.92
CA ARG A 291 6.43 -6.45 -20.42
C ARG A 291 7.50 -6.91 -19.43
N THR A 292 7.07 -7.50 -18.32
CA THR A 292 7.97 -8.08 -17.30
C THR A 292 7.56 -9.51 -16.95
N PRO A 293 8.48 -10.33 -16.43
CA PRO A 293 8.12 -11.64 -15.90
C PRO A 293 7.18 -11.53 -14.70
N GLY A 294 6.30 -12.52 -14.54
CA GLY A 294 5.44 -12.64 -13.37
C GLY A 294 6.23 -12.99 -12.12
N ILE A 295 6.04 -12.21 -11.06
CA ILE A 295 6.69 -12.33 -9.76
C ILE A 295 5.63 -12.58 -8.69
N ASP A 296 5.81 -13.63 -7.87
CA ASP A 296 4.97 -13.88 -6.70
C ASP A 296 5.71 -13.46 -5.41
N PRO A 297 5.33 -12.35 -4.76
CA PRO A 297 6.00 -11.88 -3.55
C PRO A 297 5.81 -12.80 -2.34
N ARG A 298 4.96 -13.84 -2.44
CA ARG A 298 4.79 -14.86 -1.39
C ARG A 298 5.88 -15.94 -1.43
N ARG A 299 6.61 -16.05 -2.54
CA ARG A 299 7.73 -16.99 -2.73
C ARG A 299 9.06 -16.33 -2.39
N SER A 300 10.11 -17.15 -2.26
CA SER A 300 11.46 -16.68 -1.96
C SER A 300 11.95 -15.67 -3.00
N PHE A 301 12.60 -14.59 -2.55
CA PHE A 301 13.25 -13.62 -3.43
C PHE A 301 14.39 -14.27 -4.22
N GLY A 302 15.24 -15.05 -3.55
CA GLY A 302 16.37 -15.74 -4.19
C GLY A 302 15.94 -16.62 -5.37
N GLU A 303 14.84 -17.36 -5.25
CA GLU A 303 14.28 -18.19 -6.34
C GLU A 303 13.82 -17.38 -7.56
N GLN A 304 13.47 -16.10 -7.36
CA GLN A 304 12.91 -15.23 -8.37
C GLN A 304 13.82 -14.04 -8.70
N ARG A 305 15.04 -14.00 -8.17
CA ARG A 305 15.95 -12.86 -8.30
C ARG A 305 16.20 -12.47 -9.75
N GLY A 306 16.34 -13.46 -10.66
CA GLY A 306 16.48 -13.23 -12.10
C GLY A 306 15.27 -12.48 -12.68
N LYS A 307 14.06 -12.94 -12.38
CA LYS A 307 12.81 -12.29 -12.79
C LYS A 307 12.67 -10.87 -12.25
N VAL A 308 13.07 -10.66 -11.00
CA VAL A 308 13.06 -9.33 -10.38
C VAL A 308 14.05 -8.41 -11.08
N LEU A 309 15.26 -8.90 -11.38
CA LEU A 309 16.28 -8.15 -12.11
C LEU A 309 15.78 -7.73 -13.51
N GLU A 310 15.20 -8.66 -14.27
CA GLU A 310 14.59 -8.36 -15.58
C GLU A 310 13.47 -7.32 -15.46
N GLY A 311 12.60 -7.46 -14.46
CA GLY A 311 11.56 -6.47 -14.20
C GLY A 311 12.11 -5.08 -13.84
N LEU A 312 13.16 -5.01 -13.02
CA LEU A 312 13.84 -3.76 -12.66
C LEU A 312 14.59 -3.14 -13.83
N GLN A 313 15.18 -3.95 -14.72
CA GLN A 313 15.78 -3.48 -15.97
C GLN A 313 14.72 -2.84 -16.87
N GLN A 314 13.51 -3.41 -16.94
CA GLN A 314 12.41 -2.80 -17.67
C GLN A 314 11.93 -1.48 -17.03
N VAL A 315 11.88 -1.42 -15.69
CA VAL A 315 11.61 -0.18 -14.96
C VAL A 315 12.66 0.88 -15.28
N LYS A 316 13.95 0.50 -15.30
CA LYS A 316 15.05 1.38 -15.67
C LYS A 316 14.88 1.90 -17.10
N ALA A 317 14.61 1.01 -18.05
CA ALA A 317 14.42 1.37 -19.45
C ALA A 317 13.27 2.37 -19.62
N LEU A 318 12.15 2.16 -18.91
CA LEU A 318 11.04 3.11 -18.89
C LEU A 318 11.42 4.46 -18.27
N ALA A 319 12.16 4.45 -17.16
CA ALA A 319 12.63 5.67 -16.49
C ALA A 319 13.58 6.47 -17.39
N ASP A 320 14.56 5.81 -18.01
CA ASP A 320 15.48 6.43 -18.95
C ASP A 320 14.73 6.99 -20.16
N TRP A 321 13.77 6.23 -20.70
CA TRP A 321 12.96 6.65 -21.84
C TRP A 321 12.13 7.89 -21.53
N ILE A 322 11.42 7.95 -20.39
CA ILE A 322 10.61 9.13 -20.08
C ILE A 322 11.48 10.36 -19.82
N ILE A 323 12.65 10.20 -19.20
CA ILE A 323 13.61 11.29 -18.99
C ILE A 323 14.13 11.79 -20.34
N ALA A 324 14.59 10.90 -21.21
CA ALA A 324 15.12 11.25 -22.53
C ALA A 324 14.07 11.94 -23.42
N ASN A 325 12.80 11.56 -23.27
CA ASN A 325 11.70 12.09 -24.06
C ASN A 325 10.87 13.15 -23.34
N ALA A 326 11.30 13.62 -22.15
CA ALA A 326 10.49 14.47 -21.29
C ALA A 326 10.08 15.78 -21.98
N GLU A 327 10.98 16.44 -22.70
CA GLU A 327 10.66 17.68 -23.41
C GLU A 327 9.68 17.46 -24.59
N SER A 328 9.87 16.38 -25.34
CA SER A 328 8.96 16.00 -26.44
C SER A 328 7.57 15.63 -25.92
N LEU A 329 7.51 14.81 -24.86
CA LEU A 329 6.28 14.43 -24.18
C LEU A 329 5.59 15.65 -23.56
N LYS A 330 6.34 16.58 -22.96
CA LYS A 330 5.82 17.84 -22.45
C LYS A 330 5.13 18.61 -23.58
N ARG A 331 5.75 18.79 -24.75
CA ARG A 331 5.13 19.46 -25.91
C ARG A 331 3.85 18.76 -26.39
N ILE A 332 3.81 17.42 -26.36
CA ILE A 332 2.63 16.63 -26.75
C ILE A 332 1.48 16.80 -25.73
N PHE A 333 1.82 16.80 -24.44
CA PHE A 333 0.85 16.84 -23.34
C PHE A 333 0.40 18.25 -22.99
N THR A 334 1.26 19.25 -23.15
CA THR A 334 0.86 20.64 -23.11
C THR A 334 -0.24 20.82 -24.15
N PRO A 335 -1.36 21.46 -23.80
CA PRO A 335 -2.29 21.91 -24.82
C PRO A 335 -1.48 22.73 -25.82
N GLN A 336 -1.32 22.24 -27.05
CA GLN A 336 -1.18 23.16 -28.15
C GLN A 336 -2.46 23.99 -28.09
N LEU A 337 -2.38 25.15 -27.45
CA LEU A 337 -3.08 26.30 -27.99
C LEU A 337 -2.66 26.27 -29.44
N GLU A 338 -3.55 25.80 -30.32
CA GLU A 338 -3.46 26.24 -31.71
C GLU A 338 -3.25 27.74 -31.59
N VAL A 339 -2.05 28.21 -31.95
CA VAL A 339 -1.80 29.63 -32.05
C VAL A 339 -2.57 30.06 -33.30
N ARG A 340 -3.89 30.13 -33.15
CA ARG A 340 -4.72 30.91 -34.03
C ARG A 340 -4.23 32.34 -33.83
N PRO A 341 -3.86 33.06 -34.90
CA PRO A 341 -3.34 34.41 -34.77
C PRO A 341 -4.28 35.21 -33.86
N ALA A 342 -3.74 36.01 -32.93
CA ALA A 342 -4.53 36.73 -31.92
C ALA A 342 -5.71 37.51 -32.53
N ALA A 343 -5.57 37.97 -33.78
CA ALA A 343 -6.63 38.57 -34.58
C ALA A 343 -7.80 37.61 -34.88
N ALA A 344 -7.54 36.36 -35.28
CA ALA A 344 -8.58 35.36 -35.54
C ALA A 344 -9.26 34.86 -34.25
N TYR A 345 -8.54 34.82 -33.12
CA TYR A 345 -9.14 34.51 -31.82
C TYR A 345 -10.07 35.65 -31.35
N LEU A 346 -9.62 36.91 -31.46
CA LEU A 346 -10.49 38.07 -31.18
C LEU A 346 -11.73 38.09 -32.09
N ASP A 347 -11.56 37.79 -33.37
CA ASP A 347 -12.66 37.77 -34.35
C ASP A 347 -13.68 36.67 -34.03
N ARG A 348 -13.22 35.45 -33.69
CA ARG A 348 -14.09 34.35 -33.26
C ARG A 348 -14.80 34.65 -31.94
N GLU A 349 -14.10 35.21 -30.96
CA GLU A 349 -14.66 35.60 -29.66
C GLU A 349 -15.73 36.69 -29.83
N GLN A 350 -15.48 37.70 -30.68
CA GLN A 350 -16.47 38.74 -31.00
C GLN A 350 -17.66 38.17 -31.77
N GLY A 351 -17.43 37.30 -32.75
CA GLY A 351 -18.48 36.64 -33.51
C GLY A 351 -19.38 35.77 -32.65
N LEU A 352 -18.79 34.95 -31.77
CA LEU A 352 -19.58 34.11 -30.85
C LEU A 352 -20.31 34.97 -29.80
N ARG A 353 -19.70 36.08 -29.36
CA ARG A 353 -20.38 37.06 -28.49
C ARG A 353 -21.62 37.62 -29.17
N GLN A 354 -21.56 37.97 -30.45
CA GLN A 354 -22.72 38.44 -31.21
C GLN A 354 -23.79 37.35 -31.35
N ALA A 355 -23.40 36.10 -31.61
CA ALA A 355 -24.33 34.97 -31.69
C ALA A 355 -25.06 34.73 -30.36
N LEU A 356 -24.34 34.75 -29.22
CA LEU A 356 -24.94 34.63 -27.89
C LEU A 356 -25.85 35.82 -27.54
N MET A 357 -25.47 37.03 -27.96
CA MET A 357 -26.33 38.21 -27.78
C MET A 357 -27.60 38.14 -28.64
N ARG A 358 -27.53 37.55 -29.84
CA ARG A 358 -28.71 37.29 -30.67
C ARG A 358 -29.63 36.27 -29.99
N ILE A 359 -29.09 35.16 -29.51
CA ILE A 359 -29.85 34.19 -28.70
C ILE A 359 -30.52 34.87 -27.51
N TYR A 360 -29.80 35.74 -26.78
CA TYR A 360 -30.36 36.49 -25.67
C TYR A 360 -31.53 37.39 -26.10
N GLN A 361 -31.40 38.10 -27.22
CA GLN A 361 -32.45 38.97 -27.76
C GLN A 361 -33.68 38.17 -28.17
N GLU A 362 -33.49 37.07 -28.90
CA GLU A 362 -34.58 36.18 -29.29
C GLU A 362 -35.27 35.55 -28.07
N CYS A 363 -34.52 35.19 -27.04
CA CYS A 363 -35.08 34.77 -25.75
C CYS A 363 -35.97 35.85 -25.13
N ALA A 364 -35.49 37.10 -25.14
CA ALA A 364 -36.17 38.22 -24.52
C ALA A 364 -37.48 38.56 -25.24
N GLU A 365 -37.60 38.30 -26.54
CA GLU A 365 -38.80 38.54 -27.34
C GLU A 365 -39.99 37.68 -26.90
N PHE A 366 -39.77 36.46 -26.41
CA PHE A 366 -40.81 35.62 -25.81
C PHE A 366 -40.83 35.66 -24.27
N GLY A 367 -40.14 36.63 -23.66
CA GLY A 367 -40.20 36.90 -22.22
C GLY A 367 -39.24 36.10 -21.36
N TYR A 368 -38.31 35.34 -21.95
CA TYR A 368 -37.25 34.65 -21.22
C TYR A 368 -35.94 35.46 -21.24
N ARG A 369 -35.37 35.77 -20.07
CA ARG A 369 -34.09 36.50 -19.98
C ARG A 369 -33.01 35.63 -19.36
N PRO A 370 -32.09 35.04 -20.16
CA PRO A 370 -31.02 34.18 -19.66
C PRO A 370 -29.89 35.00 -18.98
N ALA A 371 -30.18 35.62 -17.83
CA ALA A 371 -29.26 36.50 -17.10
C ALA A 371 -27.93 35.82 -16.72
N ARG A 372 -27.97 34.51 -16.39
CA ARG A 372 -26.79 33.71 -16.10
C ARG A 372 -25.83 33.61 -17.29
N MET A 373 -26.35 33.58 -18.51
CA MET A 373 -25.52 33.56 -19.71
C MET A 373 -24.74 34.86 -19.86
N LEU A 374 -25.39 36.02 -19.61
CA LEU A 374 -24.73 37.32 -19.63
C LEU A 374 -23.64 37.44 -18.55
N GLU A 375 -23.94 37.04 -17.32
CA GLU A 375 -22.96 37.04 -16.21
C GLU A 375 -21.73 36.19 -16.56
N LEU A 376 -21.94 35.02 -17.16
CA LEU A 376 -20.85 34.16 -17.61
C LEU A 376 -20.04 34.79 -18.74
N MET A 377 -20.70 35.46 -19.69
CA MET A 377 -20.02 36.17 -20.78
C MET A 377 -19.16 37.34 -20.28
N GLU A 378 -19.60 38.06 -19.26
CA GLU A 378 -18.82 39.13 -18.63
C GLU A 378 -17.59 38.59 -17.88
N ARG A 379 -17.76 37.47 -17.16
CA ARG A 379 -16.67 36.90 -16.34
C ARG A 379 -15.66 36.07 -17.12
N ARG A 380 -16.09 35.41 -18.20
CA ARG A 380 -15.30 34.35 -18.88
C ARG A 380 -15.16 34.54 -20.39
N GLY A 381 -15.73 35.59 -20.96
CA GLY A 381 -15.86 35.72 -22.41
C GLY A 381 -16.94 34.81 -22.99
N ALA A 382 -17.26 35.00 -24.27
CA ALA A 382 -18.29 34.27 -24.99
C ALA A 382 -17.95 32.78 -25.16
N ILE A 383 -16.72 32.47 -25.59
CA ILE A 383 -16.28 31.07 -25.75
C ILE A 383 -16.25 30.37 -24.38
N GLY A 384 -15.73 31.05 -23.36
CA GLY A 384 -15.66 30.52 -22.00
C GLY A 384 -17.05 30.26 -21.40
N ALA A 385 -18.01 31.16 -21.64
CA ALA A 385 -19.38 31.01 -21.19
C ALA A 385 -20.09 29.82 -21.85
N ALA A 386 -19.98 29.67 -23.17
CA ALA A 386 -20.62 28.58 -23.91
C ALA A 386 -20.09 27.21 -23.48
N LYS A 387 -18.76 27.05 -23.38
CA LYS A 387 -18.15 25.80 -22.90
C LYS A 387 -18.54 25.47 -21.46
N TYR A 388 -18.59 26.49 -20.60
CA TYR A 388 -19.00 26.31 -19.21
C TYR A 388 -20.43 25.77 -19.10
N LEU A 389 -21.37 26.28 -19.90
CA LEU A 389 -22.77 25.85 -19.89
C LEU A 389 -22.95 24.40 -20.39
N ILE A 390 -22.15 23.97 -21.37
CA ILE A 390 -22.16 22.58 -21.86
C ILE A 390 -21.56 21.61 -20.82
N ALA A 391 -20.47 22.01 -20.17
CA ALA A 391 -19.76 21.16 -19.21
C ALA A 391 -20.51 20.95 -17.88
N HIS A 392 -21.45 21.84 -17.53
CA HIS A 392 -22.24 21.75 -16.29
C HIS A 392 -23.59 21.07 -16.55
N PRO A 393 -24.26 20.52 -15.50
CA PRO A 393 -25.58 19.91 -15.63
C PRO A 393 -26.58 20.83 -16.33
N VAL A 394 -27.61 20.21 -16.94
CA VAL A 394 -28.67 20.91 -17.67
C VAL A 394 -29.17 22.09 -16.85
N SER A 395 -29.01 23.28 -17.40
CA SER A 395 -29.39 24.51 -16.71
C SER A 395 -30.91 24.69 -16.74
N ASP A 396 -31.45 25.39 -15.76
CA ASP A 396 -32.88 25.78 -15.75
C ASP A 396 -33.27 26.52 -17.03
N GLY A 397 -32.31 27.21 -17.66
CA GLY A 397 -32.50 27.85 -18.95
C GLY A 397 -32.70 26.89 -20.12
N PHE A 398 -31.95 25.78 -20.14
CA PHE A 398 -32.15 24.73 -21.16
C PHE A 398 -33.52 24.07 -21.00
N THR A 399 -33.92 23.78 -19.76
CA THR A 399 -35.25 23.23 -19.46
C THR A 399 -36.35 24.21 -19.90
N ARG A 400 -36.18 25.51 -19.65
CA ARG A 400 -37.11 26.53 -20.10
C ARG A 400 -37.22 26.58 -21.63
N LEU A 401 -36.10 26.56 -22.35
CA LEU A 401 -36.10 26.54 -23.82
C LEU A 401 -36.75 25.27 -24.40
N ALA A 402 -36.57 24.13 -23.75
CA ALA A 402 -37.25 22.89 -24.11
C ALA A 402 -38.78 22.99 -23.94
N MET A 403 -39.26 23.66 -22.88
CA MET A 403 -40.70 23.84 -22.64
C MET A 403 -41.36 24.79 -23.64
N GLU A 404 -40.60 25.75 -24.18
CA GLU A 404 -41.07 26.70 -25.20
C GLU A 404 -40.85 26.21 -26.64
N ASP A 405 -40.39 24.95 -26.81
CA ASP A 405 -40.01 24.34 -28.10
C ASP A 405 -38.96 25.17 -28.89
N ARG A 406 -38.08 25.86 -28.15
CA ARG A 406 -37.03 26.73 -28.69
C ARG A 406 -35.62 26.23 -28.38
N LEU A 407 -35.39 24.92 -28.54
CA LEU A 407 -34.05 24.35 -28.40
C LEU A 407 -33.08 24.80 -29.49
N ASP A 408 -33.57 25.37 -30.59
CA ASP A 408 -32.75 26.09 -31.57
C ASP A 408 -31.91 27.22 -30.92
N LEU A 409 -32.43 27.82 -29.84
CA LEU A 409 -31.75 28.85 -29.05
C LEU A 409 -30.85 28.30 -27.94
N ALA A 410 -30.76 26.98 -27.79
CA ALA A 410 -29.89 26.38 -26.78
C ALA A 410 -28.41 26.50 -27.18
N ILE A 411 -27.54 26.60 -26.17
CA ILE A 411 -26.08 26.60 -26.37
C ILE A 411 -25.63 25.28 -27.00
N GLU A 412 -26.31 24.18 -26.68
CA GLU A 412 -26.10 22.87 -27.29
C GLU A 412 -26.35 22.87 -28.81
N SER A 413 -27.31 23.65 -29.30
CA SER A 413 -27.58 23.80 -30.74
C SER A 413 -26.51 24.67 -31.40
N LEU A 414 -26.14 25.78 -30.76
CA LEU A 414 -25.05 26.65 -31.20
C LEU A 414 -23.71 25.88 -31.31
N ALA A 415 -23.45 24.94 -30.40
CA ALA A 415 -22.23 24.14 -30.39
C ALA A 415 -22.15 23.10 -31.52
N LEU A 416 -23.27 22.79 -32.16
CA LEU A 416 -23.35 21.86 -33.29
C LEU A 416 -23.44 22.57 -34.64
N ASP A 417 -23.69 23.88 -34.65
CA ASP A 417 -23.65 24.73 -35.84
C ASP A 417 -22.27 24.65 -36.51
N GLU A 418 -22.24 24.38 -37.82
CA GLU A 418 -21.01 24.28 -38.61
C GLU A 418 -20.11 25.52 -38.46
N GLN A 419 -20.71 26.71 -38.25
CA GLN A 419 -19.97 27.96 -38.07
C GLN A 419 -19.14 27.96 -36.78
N TRP A 420 -19.58 27.29 -35.71
CA TRP A 420 -18.96 27.35 -34.38
C TRP A 420 -18.44 26.02 -33.88
N SER A 421 -18.74 24.92 -34.58
CA SER A 421 -18.41 23.55 -34.20
C SER A 421 -16.90 23.36 -33.94
N ASP A 422 -16.03 24.07 -34.65
CA ASP A 422 -14.58 23.98 -34.46
C ASP A 422 -14.07 24.55 -33.11
N ILE A 423 -14.90 25.33 -32.41
CA ILE A 423 -14.58 25.87 -31.08
C ILE A 423 -14.72 24.78 -29.99
N PHE A 424 -15.60 23.81 -30.20
CA PHE A 424 -15.97 22.79 -29.23
C PHE A 424 -15.25 21.47 -29.50
N SER A 425 -14.88 20.77 -28.43
CA SER A 425 -14.32 19.42 -28.49
C SER A 425 -15.38 18.38 -28.84
N GLU A 426 -14.95 17.20 -29.31
CA GLU A 426 -15.89 16.11 -29.62
C GLU A 426 -16.64 15.59 -28.38
N GLU A 427 -16.08 15.71 -27.18
CA GLU A 427 -16.76 15.38 -25.92
C GLU A 427 -17.90 16.38 -25.61
N GLU A 428 -17.64 17.68 -25.80
CA GLU A 428 -18.64 18.74 -25.66
C GLU A 428 -19.77 18.60 -26.70
N LYS A 429 -19.44 18.32 -27.96
CA LYS A 429 -20.44 18.06 -29.01
C LYS A 429 -21.24 16.80 -28.74
N THR A 430 -20.60 15.75 -28.23
CA THR A 430 -21.32 14.51 -27.86
C THR A 430 -22.31 14.78 -26.73
N THR A 431 -21.92 15.57 -25.73
CA THR A 431 -22.79 16.01 -24.65
C THR A 431 -23.97 16.83 -25.18
N ALA A 432 -23.71 17.78 -26.08
CA ALA A 432 -24.75 18.58 -26.73
C ALA A 432 -25.75 17.71 -27.51
N ARG A 433 -25.27 16.80 -28.37
CA ARG A 433 -26.13 15.84 -29.10
C ARG A 433 -26.97 14.97 -28.17
N GLN A 434 -26.40 14.50 -27.06
CA GLN A 434 -27.11 13.68 -26.09
C GLN A 434 -28.24 14.46 -25.40
N ARG A 435 -28.02 15.74 -25.08
CA ARG A 435 -29.04 16.60 -24.46
C ARG A 435 -30.18 16.93 -25.41
N LEU A 436 -29.86 17.26 -26.66
CA LEU A 436 -30.87 17.53 -27.69
C LEU A 436 -31.67 16.28 -28.08
N ARG A 437 -31.11 15.07 -27.94
CA ARG A 437 -31.80 13.79 -28.21
C ARG A 437 -32.65 13.25 -27.06
N ARG A 438 -32.48 13.75 -25.84
CA ARG A 438 -33.17 13.25 -24.63
C ARG A 438 -34.58 13.86 -24.43
N GLN A 439 -35.20 14.36 -25.49
CA GLN A 439 -36.58 14.81 -25.49
C GLN A 439 -37.53 13.65 -25.81
#